data_AF-A0A173SLZ8-F1
#
_entry.id   AF-A0A173SLZ8-F1
#
_cell.length_a   1.000
_cell.length_b   1.000
_cell.length_c   1.000
_cell.angle_alpha   90.00
_cell.angle_beta   90.00
_cell.angle_gamma   90.00
#
_symmetry.space_group_name_H-M   'P 1'
#
loop_
_entity.id
_entity.type
_entity.pdbx_description
1 polymer ?
#
loop_
_entity_poly.entity_id
_entity_poly.type
_entity_poly.pdbx_seq_one_letter_code
_entity_poly.pdbx_strand_id
1 'polypeptide(L)'
;MKITRTIKFKEYILGYLEKLEVHEVRRIEKVGRLSRDIIKEESEKCGHKLMILDTIEKERRYECSLEDFLSVAREIPLKDQETVNTEEKNVQEDNSEDSKSKLGDSDCAPWIED
;
A
#
# COMPACT_ATOMS: atom_id res chain seq x y z
N MET A 1 15.43 22.84 -20.02
CA MET A 1 15.81 21.84 -18.99
C MET A 1 14.90 20.62 -19.16
N LYS A 2 15.43 19.40 -19.18
CA LYS A 2 14.63 18.18 -19.27
C LYS A 2 14.44 17.59 -17.88
N ILE A 3 13.21 17.20 -17.57
CA ILE A 3 12.88 16.51 -16.32
C ILE A 3 12.66 15.04 -16.66
N THR A 4 13.41 14.18 -16.00
CA THR A 4 13.23 12.72 -16.10
C THR A 4 12.59 12.25 -14.80
N ARG A 5 11.45 11.56 -14.91
CA ARG A 5 10.82 10.88 -13.77
C ARG A 5 10.64 9.40 -14.08
N THR A 6 11.03 8.58 -13.11
CA THR A 6 10.82 7.15 -13.14
C THR A 6 9.62 6.81 -12.28
N ILE A 7 8.65 6.10 -12.86
CA ILE A 7 7.46 5.63 -12.14
C ILE A 7 7.49 4.12 -12.11
N LYS A 8 7.35 3.55 -10.91
CA LYS A 8 7.20 2.11 -10.68
C LYS A 8 5.73 1.78 -10.48
N PHE A 9 5.27 0.69 -11.10
CA PHE A 9 3.90 0.20 -10.97
C PHE A 9 3.90 -1.32 -10.95
N LYS A 10 2.84 -1.89 -10.37
CA LYS A 10 2.64 -3.33 -10.30
C LYS A 10 1.52 -3.72 -11.26
N GLU A 11 1.79 -4.70 -12.10
CA GLU A 11 0.78 -5.39 -12.88
C GLU A 11 0.35 -6.63 -12.11
N TYR A 12 -0.95 -6.76 -11.87
CA TYR A 12 -1.55 -7.89 -11.18
C TYR A 12 -2.27 -8.77 -12.20
N ILE A 13 -1.93 -10.06 -12.22
CA ILE A 13 -2.64 -11.06 -12.99
C ILE A 13 -3.65 -11.72 -12.05
N LEU A 14 -4.94 -11.53 -12.33
CA LEU A 14 -6.04 -12.02 -11.51
C LEU A 14 -6.69 -13.23 -12.16
N GLY A 15 -7.03 -14.22 -11.32
CA GLY A 15 -7.77 -15.40 -11.73
C GLY A 15 -8.79 -15.83 -10.70
N TYR A 16 -9.68 -16.75 -11.07
CA TYR A 16 -10.51 -17.49 -10.13
C TYR A 16 -10.38 -18.99 -10.37
N LEU A 17 -10.76 -19.77 -9.37
CA LEU A 17 -10.81 -21.23 -9.46
C LEU A 17 -12.25 -21.67 -9.70
N GLU A 18 -12.49 -22.43 -10.76
CA GLU A 18 -13.78 -23.06 -11.03
C GLU A 18 -13.53 -24.52 -11.47
N LYS A 19 -14.25 -25.48 -10.88
CA LYS A 19 -14.10 -26.91 -11.19
C LYS A 19 -12.65 -27.43 -11.13
N LEU A 20 -11.85 -26.90 -10.21
CA LEU A 20 -10.42 -27.20 -10.04
C LEU A 20 -9.52 -26.69 -11.19
N GLU A 21 -10.05 -25.88 -12.10
CA GLU A 21 -9.29 -25.19 -13.14
C GLU A 21 -9.12 -23.71 -12.79
N VAL A 22 -7.92 -23.19 -13.04
CA VAL A 22 -7.61 -21.77 -12.85
C VAL A 22 -7.94 -21.02 -14.13
N HIS A 23 -8.82 -20.05 -14.04
CA HIS A 23 -9.18 -19.17 -15.15
C HIS A 23 -8.53 -17.80 -14.96
N GLU A 24 -7.71 -17.36 -15.92
CA GLU A 24 -7.22 -15.98 -15.97
C GLU A 24 -8.37 -15.05 -16.37
N VAL A 25 -8.63 -14.04 -15.55
CA VAL A 25 -9.74 -13.10 -15.74
C VAL A 25 -9.23 -11.80 -16.34
N ARG A 26 -8.14 -11.27 -15.76
CA ARG A 26 -7.73 -9.91 -16.05
C ARG A 26 -6.29 -9.62 -15.66
N ARG A 27 -5.68 -8.71 -16.41
CA ARG A 27 -4.42 -8.05 -16.06
C ARG A 27 -4.67 -6.58 -15.74
N ILE A 28 -4.13 -6.10 -14.63
CA ILE A 28 -4.40 -4.74 -14.14
C ILE A 28 -3.12 -4.08 -13.68
N GLU A 29 -2.79 -2.93 -14.26
CA GLU A 29 -1.71 -2.06 -13.79
C GLU A 29 -2.24 -1.09 -12.72
N LYS A 30 -1.65 -1.10 -11.52
CA LYS A 30 -1.95 -0.14 -10.44
C LYS A 30 -0.67 0.37 -9.79
N VAL A 31 -0.70 1.66 -9.41
CA VAL A 31 0.36 2.32 -8.64
C VAL A 31 -0.11 2.44 -7.19
N GLY A 32 0.71 2.01 -6.23
CA GLY A 32 0.53 2.30 -4.81
C GLY A 32 -0.69 1.69 -4.12
N ARG A 33 -1.49 0.85 -4.78
CA ARG A 33 -2.64 0.17 -4.14
C ARG A 33 -2.25 -1.15 -3.50
N LEU A 34 -2.90 -1.47 -2.38
CA LEU A 34 -2.78 -2.77 -1.74
C LEU A 34 -3.49 -3.83 -2.57
N SER A 35 -2.84 -4.98 -2.71
CA SER A 35 -3.35 -6.16 -3.42
C SER A 35 -4.77 -6.55 -3.01
N ARG A 36 -5.11 -6.38 -1.72
CA ARG A 36 -6.43 -6.75 -1.16
C ARG A 36 -7.57 -5.88 -1.72
N ASP A 37 -7.33 -4.58 -1.89
CA ASP A 37 -8.35 -3.66 -2.40
C ASP A 37 -8.65 -3.93 -3.87
N ILE A 38 -7.61 -4.29 -4.63
CA ILE A 38 -7.72 -4.67 -6.04
C ILE A 38 -8.56 -5.95 -6.18
N ILE A 39 -8.27 -6.98 -5.37
CA ILE A 39 -9.04 -8.23 -5.38
C ILE A 39 -10.50 -7.96 -5.05
N LYS A 40 -10.77 -7.15 -4.01
CA LYS A 40 -12.14 -6.82 -3.60
C LYS A 40 -12.90 -6.12 -4.72
N GLU A 41 -12.35 -5.03 -5.23
CA GLU A 41 -12.96 -4.22 -6.31
C GLU A 41 -13.25 -5.07 -7.56
N GLU A 42 -12.31 -5.92 -7.97
CA GLU A 42 -12.48 -6.72 -9.18
C GLU A 42 -13.37 -7.94 -8.95
N SER A 43 -13.38 -8.52 -7.75
CA SER A 43 -14.28 -9.63 -7.40
C SER A 43 -15.75 -9.20 -7.42
N GLU A 44 -16.04 -7.96 -7.00
CA GLU A 44 -17.38 -7.37 -7.07
C GLU A 44 -17.84 -7.18 -8.51
N LYS A 45 -16.91 -6.88 -9.44
CA LYS A 45 -17.22 -6.67 -10.87
C LYS A 45 -17.48 -7.98 -11.61
N CYS A 46 -16.69 -9.02 -11.36
CA CYS A 46 -16.82 -10.29 -12.07
C CYS A 46 -17.75 -11.30 -11.37
N GLY A 47 -18.17 -11.03 -10.12
CA GLY A 47 -19.02 -11.94 -9.34
C GLY A 47 -18.33 -13.22 -8.88
N HIS A 48 -17.02 -13.33 -9.07
CA HIS A 48 -16.21 -14.49 -8.69
C HIS A 48 -15.20 -14.11 -7.63
N LYS A 49 -14.89 -15.07 -6.76
CA LYS A 49 -13.79 -14.92 -5.80
C LYS A 49 -12.46 -14.95 -6.55
N LEU A 50 -11.82 -13.79 -6.65
CA LEU A 50 -10.54 -13.64 -7.31
C LEU A 50 -9.36 -13.96 -6.39
N MET A 51 -8.27 -14.36 -7.01
CA MET A 51 -6.94 -14.49 -6.44
C MET A 51 -5.92 -13.88 -7.38
N ILE A 52 -4.82 -13.38 -6.81
CA ILE A 52 -3.67 -12.94 -7.60
C ILE A 52 -2.89 -14.20 -7.98
N LEU A 53 -2.80 -14.45 -9.27
CA LEU A 53 -1.99 -15.53 -9.82
C LEU A 53 -0.52 -15.13 -9.88
N ASP A 54 -0.26 -13.89 -10.27
CA ASP A 54 1.09 -13.35 -10.37
C ASP A 54 1.10 -11.82 -10.23
N THR A 55 2.26 -11.26 -9.87
CA THR A 55 2.50 -9.82 -9.78
C THR A 55 3.81 -9.46 -10.46
N ILE A 56 3.73 -8.64 -11.51
CA ILE A 56 4.88 -8.21 -12.28
C ILE A 56 5.21 -6.76 -11.91
N GLU A 57 6.43 -6.52 -11.45
CA GLU A 57 6.92 -5.15 -11.20
C GLU A 57 7.40 -4.54 -12.51
N LYS A 58 6.87 -3.37 -12.85
CA LYS A 58 7.21 -2.61 -14.05
C LYS A 58 7.73 -1.22 -13.70
N GLU A 59 8.65 -0.74 -14.53
CA GLU A 59 9.21 0.60 -14.45
C GLU A 59 9.03 1.30 -15.80
N ARG A 60 8.48 2.51 -15.80
CA ARG A 60 8.48 3.39 -16.98
C ARG A 60 9.22 4.68 -16.67
N ARG A 61 10.04 5.10 -17.62
CA ARG A 61 10.76 6.37 -17.59
C ARG A 61 10.04 7.35 -18.48
N TYR A 62 9.69 8.49 -17.90
CA TYR A 62 9.06 9.60 -18.59
C TYR A 62 10.07 10.74 -18.66
N GLU A 63 10.28 11.24 -19.86
CA GLU A 63 11.02 12.47 -20.11
C GLU A 63 10.05 13.52 -20.60
N CYS A 64 9.98 14.65 -19.90
CA CYS A 64 9.22 15.81 -20.37
C CYS A 64 10.06 17.09 -20.26
N SER A 65 9.71 18.08 -21.08
CA SER A 65 10.27 19.42 -20.90
C SER A 65 9.66 20.07 -19.65
N LEU A 66 10.36 21.05 -19.08
CA LEU A 66 9.82 21.85 -17.98
C LEU A 66 8.51 22.55 -18.39
N GLU A 67 8.43 23.01 -19.65
CA GLU A 67 7.23 23.68 -20.18
C GLU A 67 6.02 22.74 -20.23
N ASP A 68 6.20 21.49 -20.68
CA ASP A 68 5.14 20.48 -20.76
C ASP A 68 4.65 20.04 -19.37
N PHE A 69 5.56 19.98 -18.39
CA PHE A 69 5.15 19.68 -17.01
C PHE A 69 4.29 20.81 -16.42
N LEU A 70 4.69 22.06 -16.66
CA LEU A 70 4.00 23.23 -16.13
C LEU A 70 2.64 23.48 -16.80
N SER A 71 2.44 23.07 -18.06
CA SER A 71 1.13 23.17 -18.71
C SER A 71 0.11 22.24 -18.06
N VAL A 72 0.46 20.96 -17.86
CA VAL A 72 -0.41 19.96 -17.21
C VAL A 72 -0.67 20.31 -15.74
N ALA A 73 0.36 20.74 -15.00
CA ALA A 73 0.21 21.06 -13.58
C ALA A 73 -0.73 22.26 -13.32
N ARG A 74 -0.85 23.20 -14.26
CA ARG A 74 -1.77 24.33 -14.15
C ARG A 74 -3.23 23.94 -14.36
N GLU A 75 -3.50 22.83 -15.04
CA GLU A 75 -4.86 22.38 -15.38
C GLU A 75 -5.53 21.59 -14.25
N ILE A 76 -4.79 21.17 -13.21
CA ILE A 76 -5.36 20.45 -12.06
C ILE A 76 -6.04 21.46 -11.13
N PRO A 77 -7.38 21.43 -10.98
CA PRO A 77 -8.06 22.30 -10.03
C PRO A 77 -7.64 21.91 -8.60
N LEU A 78 -7.26 22.90 -7.78
CA LEU A 78 -6.87 22.75 -6.37
C LEU A 78 -7.98 22.22 -5.43
N LYS A 79 -9.06 21.63 -5.95
CA LYS A 79 -10.28 21.33 -5.17
C LYS A 79 -10.28 19.98 -4.42
N ASP A 80 -9.29 19.11 -4.61
CA ASP A 80 -9.27 17.79 -3.95
C ASP A 80 -8.15 17.66 -2.88
N GLN A 81 -7.65 18.78 -2.35
CA GLN A 81 -6.60 18.79 -1.32
C GLN A 81 -7.16 18.99 0.10
N GLU A 82 -8.30 18.37 0.44
CA GLU A 82 -8.71 18.18 1.83
C GLU A 82 -8.43 16.74 2.27
N THR A 83 -7.54 16.62 3.27
CA THR A 83 -7.17 15.43 4.06
C THR A 83 -6.09 14.47 3.50
N VAL A 84 -4.87 14.98 3.36
CA VAL A 84 -3.70 14.21 3.85
C VAL A 84 -3.12 15.02 4.99
N ASN A 85 -3.64 14.79 6.20
CA ASN A 85 -3.00 15.29 7.40
C ASN A 85 -1.62 14.65 7.47
N THR A 86 -0.61 15.51 7.38
CA THR A 86 0.75 15.24 7.78
C THR A 86 0.76 14.86 9.27
N GLU A 87 0.64 13.58 9.59
CA GLU A 87 1.21 13.08 10.84
C GLU A 87 2.71 12.96 10.61
N GLU A 88 3.42 14.05 10.88
CA GLU A 88 4.84 14.01 11.21
C GLU A 88 4.99 13.07 12.40
N LYS A 89 5.37 11.82 12.13
CA LYS A 89 5.73 10.85 13.16
C LYS A 89 7.01 11.37 13.79
N ASN A 90 6.87 12.11 14.89
CA ASN A 90 7.94 12.47 15.80
C ASN A 90 8.72 11.19 16.13
N VAL A 91 10.00 11.17 15.73
CA VAL A 91 10.96 10.15 16.17
C VAL A 91 11.17 10.40 17.64
N GLN A 92 10.50 9.64 18.49
CA GLN A 92 10.83 9.59 19.91
C GLN A 92 12.04 8.67 20.05
N GLU A 93 13.23 9.27 20.10
CA GLU A 93 14.43 8.62 20.62
C GLU A 93 14.21 8.37 22.10
N ASP A 94 13.82 7.14 22.45
CA ASP A 94 13.82 6.67 23.84
C ASP A 94 15.26 6.56 24.32
N ASN A 95 15.77 7.64 24.91
CA ASN A 95 16.93 7.59 25.79
C ASN A 95 16.49 6.96 27.11
N SER A 96 16.79 5.67 27.27
CA SER A 96 16.67 4.95 28.53
C SER A 96 17.76 5.39 29.50
N GLU A 97 17.42 6.13 30.55
CA GLU A 97 18.20 6.14 31.79
C GLU A 97 17.27 6.19 33.02
N ASP A 98 17.33 5.09 33.77
CA ASP A 98 17.07 4.89 35.20
C ASP A 98 16.28 5.94 36.00
N SER A 99 15.20 5.49 36.64
CA SER A 99 15.06 5.66 38.10
C SER A 99 14.03 4.72 38.72
N LYS A 100 14.46 4.12 39.83
CA LYS A 100 13.92 3.03 40.63
C LYS A 100 13.04 3.56 41.77
N SER A 101 11.80 3.06 41.95
CA SER A 101 11.19 2.93 43.28
C SER A 101 9.89 2.10 43.33
N LYS A 102 10.06 0.86 43.81
CA LYS A 102 9.34 0.13 44.88
C LYS A 102 7.79 0.12 45.00
N LEU A 103 7.34 -1.15 45.08
CA LEU A 103 6.38 -1.76 46.03
C LEU A 103 4.86 -1.63 45.74
N GLY A 104 4.24 -2.81 45.63
CA GLY A 104 2.80 -3.03 45.58
C GLY A 104 2.51 -4.48 45.20
N ASP A 105 2.58 -5.37 46.19
CA ASP A 105 2.30 -6.80 46.08
C ASP A 105 0.90 -7.10 45.53
N SER A 106 0.78 -8.04 44.58
CA SER A 106 -0.47 -8.77 44.34
C SER A 106 -0.19 -10.12 43.66
N ASP A 107 -0.18 -11.13 44.52
CA ASP A 107 -0.29 -12.57 44.34
C ASP A 107 -0.39 -13.14 42.91
N CYS A 108 0.70 -13.73 42.45
CA CYS A 108 0.73 -14.62 41.28
C CYS A 108 0.51 -16.07 41.74
N ALA A 109 -0.63 -16.66 41.35
CA ALA A 109 -0.94 -18.07 41.60
C ALA A 109 0.00 -19.00 40.81
N PRO A 110 0.54 -20.07 41.42
CA PRO A 110 1.41 -21.02 40.72
C PRO A 110 0.59 -22.08 39.98
N TRP A 111 0.65 -22.06 38.65
CA TRP A 111 0.27 -23.20 37.82
C TRP A 111 1.54 -23.85 37.30
N ILE A 112 1.92 -25.00 37.88
CA ILE A 112 2.73 -26.01 37.19
C ILE A 112 2.14 -27.36 37.56
N GLU A 113 1.57 -28.01 36.54
CA GLU A 113 1.24 -29.43 36.52
C GLU A 113 2.54 -30.25 36.39
N ASP A 114 2.67 -31.29 37.20
CA ASP A 114 3.28 -32.59 36.86
C ASP A 114 2.72 -33.66 37.81
#